data_AF-A0A7V9TDD9-F1
#
_entry.id   AF-A0A7V9TDD9-F1
#
_cell.length_a   1.000
_cell.length_b   1.000
_cell.length_c   1.000
_cell.angle_alpha   90.00
_cell.angle_beta   90.00
_cell.angle_gamma   90.00
#
_symmetry.space_group_name_H-M   'P 1'
#
loop_
_entity.id
_entity.type
_entity.pdbx_description
1 polymer ?
#
loop_
_entity_poly.entity_id
_entity_poly.type
_entity_poly.pdbx_seq_one_letter_code
_entity_poly.pdbx_strand_id
1 'polypeptide(L)'
;MKYKQLLHCLLTITLSLCLVMNVAAQDDDELHSNLSGENVVLQWNRVLQETIRTPGQHPPTVFPVRSFAMMHAAMFDAVNSIDGTYTPYLSDVPGSRRASQEAAAAKAAHDVLVALYPTRQDVFAAELINSLDGIAPNRARQGIRVGQIVAEKLLAVRADDSWNAAPPPYVLPMTPGNWQPAPAPAGFT
;
A
#
# COMPACT_ATOMS: atom_id res chain seq x y z
N MET A 1 -18.99 -41.78 -46.14
CA MET A 1 -19.54 -41.53 -44.78
C MET A 1 -18.48 -41.27 -43.70
N LYS A 2 -17.25 -41.81 -43.79
CA LYS A 2 -16.24 -41.72 -42.71
C LYS A 2 -15.60 -40.34 -42.49
N TYR A 3 -15.45 -39.52 -43.54
CA TYR A 3 -14.77 -38.20 -43.45
C TYR A 3 -15.59 -37.13 -42.72
N LYS A 4 -16.91 -37.08 -42.93
CA LYS A 4 -17.80 -36.13 -42.23
C LYS A 4 -17.82 -36.37 -40.72
N GLN A 5 -17.76 -37.62 -40.27
CA GLN A 5 -17.71 -37.94 -38.84
C GLN A 5 -16.34 -37.61 -38.21
N LEU A 6 -15.25 -37.83 -38.94
CA LEU A 6 -13.91 -37.42 -38.50
C LEU A 6 -13.78 -35.90 -38.36
N LEU A 7 -14.33 -35.13 -39.30
CA LEU A 7 -14.31 -33.66 -39.25
C LEU A 7 -15.14 -33.09 -38.10
N HIS A 8 -16.31 -33.66 -37.82
CA HIS A 8 -17.13 -33.25 -36.67
C HIS A 8 -16.45 -33.60 -35.34
N CYS A 9 -15.81 -34.77 -35.25
CA CYS A 9 -15.09 -35.20 -34.05
C CYS A 9 -13.91 -34.26 -33.74
N LEU A 10 -13.13 -33.87 -34.76
CA LEU A 10 -12.03 -32.91 -34.59
C LEU A 10 -12.52 -31.53 -34.15
N LEU A 11 -13.64 -31.04 -34.69
CA LEU A 11 -14.20 -29.73 -34.32
C LEU A 11 -14.78 -29.72 -32.89
N THR A 12 -15.37 -30.84 -32.45
CA THR A 12 -15.86 -30.96 -31.07
C THR A 12 -14.72 -31.08 -30.06
N ILE A 13 -13.62 -31.75 -30.43
CA ILE A 13 -12.44 -31.87 -29.58
C ILE A 13 -11.77 -30.50 -29.42
N THR A 14 -11.62 -29.71 -30.48
CA THR A 14 -11.02 -28.37 -30.38
C THR A 14 -11.89 -27.39 -29.58
N LEU A 15 -13.21 -27.41 -29.78
CA LEU A 15 -14.12 -26.56 -29.01
C LEU A 15 -14.15 -26.95 -27.52
N SER A 16 -14.12 -28.25 -27.23
CA SER A 16 -14.01 -28.77 -25.85
C SER A 16 -12.65 -28.44 -25.24
N LEU A 17 -11.56 -28.49 -26.01
CA LEU A 17 -10.22 -28.15 -25.54
C LEU A 17 -10.09 -26.64 -25.25
N CYS A 18 -10.69 -25.78 -26.07
CA CYS A 18 -10.76 -24.33 -25.83
C CYS A 18 -11.59 -23.99 -24.58
N LEU A 19 -12.69 -24.71 -24.33
CA LEU A 19 -13.50 -24.50 -23.13
C LEU A 19 -12.75 -24.89 -21.84
N VAL A 20 -11.99 -26.00 -21.87
CA VAL A 20 -11.17 -26.46 -20.74
C VAL A 20 -9.99 -25.51 -20.46
N MET A 21 -9.35 -24.95 -21.50
CA MET A 21 -8.27 -23.97 -21.28
C MET A 21 -8.76 -22.66 -20.65
N ASN A 22 -9.98 -22.23 -20.94
CA ASN A 22 -10.55 -21.01 -20.34
C ASN A 22 -11.00 -21.21 -18.88
N VAL A 23 -11.44 -22.43 -18.52
CA VAL A 23 -11.78 -22.80 -17.12
C VAL A 23 -10.52 -23.00 -16.28
N ALA A 24 -9.49 -23.67 -16.81
CA ALA A 24 -8.22 -23.84 -16.09
C ALA A 24 -7.52 -22.49 -15.81
N ALA A 25 -7.63 -21.52 -16.72
CA ALA A 25 -7.09 -20.17 -16.52
C ALA A 25 -7.85 -19.36 -15.44
N GLN A 26 -9.08 -19.76 -15.08
CA GLN A 26 -9.93 -19.04 -14.13
C GLN A 26 -9.92 -19.69 -12.73
N ASP A 27 -9.68 -21.00 -12.65
CA ASP A 27 -9.48 -21.73 -11.38
C ASP A 27 -8.11 -21.44 -10.74
N ASP A 28 -7.07 -21.14 -11.54
CA ASP A 28 -5.74 -20.83 -11.03
C ASP A 28 -5.71 -19.50 -10.24
N ASP A 29 -6.46 -18.47 -10.67
CA ASP A 29 -6.50 -17.15 -10.00
C ASP A 29 -7.18 -17.20 -8.61
N GLU A 30 -8.23 -18.01 -8.45
CA GLU A 30 -8.99 -18.07 -7.19
C GLU A 30 -8.33 -19.02 -6.17
N LEU A 31 -7.65 -20.07 -6.62
CA LEU A 31 -6.94 -21.03 -5.75
C LEU A 31 -5.59 -20.48 -5.23
N HIS A 32 -4.92 -19.59 -5.99
CA HIS A 32 -3.72 -18.92 -5.52
C HIS A 32 -3.98 -17.89 -4.40
N SER A 33 -5.20 -17.39 -4.27
CA SER A 33 -5.59 -16.41 -3.24
C SER A 33 -5.60 -16.95 -1.80
N ASN A 34 -5.68 -18.28 -1.63
CA ASN A 34 -5.78 -18.93 -0.31
C ASN A 34 -4.46 -19.59 0.16
N LEU A 35 -3.38 -19.52 -0.62
CA LEU A 35 -2.04 -20.04 -0.27
C LEU A 35 -0.92 -18.99 -0.32
N SER A 36 -1.23 -17.73 -0.63
CA SER A 36 -0.27 -16.62 -0.60
C SER A 36 -0.42 -15.81 0.69
N GLY A 37 0.68 -15.30 1.25
CA GLY A 37 0.68 -14.43 2.43
C GLY A 37 -0.21 -13.18 2.28
N GLU A 38 -0.42 -12.45 3.39
CA GLU A 38 -1.19 -11.20 3.44
C GLU A 38 -0.74 -10.24 2.31
N ASN A 39 -1.68 -9.65 1.57
CA ASN A 39 -1.35 -8.65 0.55
C ASN A 39 -0.57 -7.48 1.19
N VAL A 40 0.56 -7.12 0.60
CA VAL A 40 1.46 -6.08 1.13
C VAL A 40 0.75 -4.74 1.41
N VAL A 41 -0.23 -4.34 0.60
CA VAL A 41 -0.97 -3.08 0.80
C VAL A 41 -1.86 -3.17 2.04
N LEU A 42 -2.50 -4.33 2.26
CA LEU A 42 -3.31 -4.58 3.45
C LEU A 42 -2.46 -4.67 4.71
N GLN A 43 -1.30 -5.36 4.64
CA GLN A 43 -0.33 -5.47 5.72
C GLN A 43 0.09 -4.08 6.21
N TRP A 44 0.61 -3.22 5.32
CA TRP A 44 1.10 -1.90 5.72
C TRP A 44 -0.01 -0.94 6.15
N ASN A 45 -1.22 -1.06 5.58
CA ASN A 45 -2.40 -0.36 6.08
C ASN A 45 -2.75 -0.78 7.53
N ARG A 46 -2.70 -2.07 7.85
CA ARG A 46 -2.90 -2.58 9.21
C ARG A 46 -1.81 -2.09 10.16
N VAL A 47 -0.55 -2.16 9.75
CA VAL A 47 0.61 -1.66 10.53
C VAL A 47 0.46 -0.18 10.90
N LEU A 48 0.03 0.67 9.95
CA LEU A 48 -0.25 2.07 10.26
C LEU A 48 -1.44 2.24 11.20
N GLN A 49 -2.53 1.49 11.01
CA GLN A 49 -3.69 1.52 11.93
C GLN A 49 -3.31 1.15 13.36
N GLU A 50 -2.50 0.10 13.55
CA GLU A 50 -1.98 -0.31 14.86
C GLU A 50 -1.07 0.77 15.45
N THR A 51 -0.24 1.39 14.60
CA THR A 51 0.66 2.48 15.00
C THR A 51 -0.10 3.66 15.59
N ILE A 52 -1.10 4.18 14.87
CA ILE A 52 -1.86 5.36 15.31
C ILE A 52 -2.76 5.10 16.52
N ARG A 53 -3.17 3.83 16.74
CA ARG A 53 -3.98 3.43 17.90
C ARG A 53 -3.16 3.29 19.17
N THR A 54 -1.84 3.22 19.05
CA THR A 54 -0.97 3.03 20.22
C THR A 54 -0.75 4.36 20.94
N PRO A 55 -0.90 4.39 22.28
CA PRO A 55 -0.70 5.60 23.07
C PRO A 55 0.64 6.29 22.79
N GLY A 56 0.61 7.62 22.66
CA GLY A 56 1.80 8.44 22.45
C GLY A 56 2.34 8.49 21.02
N GLN A 57 1.78 7.72 20.09
CA GLN A 57 2.27 7.67 18.69
C GLN A 57 1.58 8.69 17.78
N HIS A 58 0.30 8.95 18.01
CA HIS A 58 -0.44 9.94 17.24
C HIS A 58 -1.32 10.78 18.19
N PRO A 59 -1.34 12.11 18.06
CA PRO A 59 -2.23 12.94 18.86
C PRO A 59 -3.70 12.56 18.60
N PRO A 60 -4.51 12.33 19.65
CA PRO A 60 -5.91 11.94 19.47
C PRO A 60 -6.78 13.05 18.85
N THR A 61 -6.28 14.29 18.85
CA THR A 61 -6.93 15.48 18.27
C THR A 61 -6.54 15.74 16.83
N VAL A 62 -5.59 14.97 16.26
CA VAL A 62 -5.12 15.12 14.89
C VAL A 62 -5.60 13.93 14.07
N PHE A 63 -6.20 14.20 12.90
CA PHE A 63 -6.63 13.14 12.00
C PHE A 63 -5.41 12.51 11.31
N PRO A 64 -5.31 11.16 11.27
CA PRO A 64 -4.15 10.45 10.72
C PRO A 64 -4.10 10.41 9.18
N VAL A 65 -4.99 11.14 8.50
CA VAL A 65 -5.18 11.09 7.05
C VAL A 65 -3.91 11.42 6.27
N ARG A 66 -3.05 12.32 6.78
CA ARG A 66 -1.78 12.66 6.14
C ARG A 66 -0.84 11.45 6.10
N SER A 67 -0.73 10.72 7.20
CA SER A 67 0.14 9.53 7.27
C SER A 67 -0.32 8.44 6.30
N PHE A 68 -1.63 8.19 6.22
CA PHE A 68 -2.19 7.24 5.24
C PHE A 68 -1.92 7.68 3.81
N ALA A 69 -2.20 8.95 3.49
CA ALA A 69 -2.01 9.48 2.15
C ALA A 69 -0.56 9.38 1.70
N MET A 70 0.39 9.76 2.57
CA MET A 70 1.82 9.68 2.27
C MET A 70 2.29 8.25 2.04
N MET A 71 1.91 7.31 2.93
CA MET A 71 2.28 5.91 2.80
C MET A 71 1.72 5.30 1.51
N HIS A 72 0.41 5.44 1.28
CA HIS A 72 -0.23 4.84 0.11
C HIS A 72 0.19 5.47 -1.22
N ALA A 73 0.45 6.78 -1.26
CA ALA A 73 0.98 7.42 -2.46
C ALA A 73 2.41 6.91 -2.80
N ALA A 74 3.26 6.70 -1.79
CA ALA A 74 4.59 6.14 -2.00
C ALA A 74 4.52 4.67 -2.46
N MET A 75 3.64 3.86 -1.87
CA MET A 75 3.42 2.49 -2.32
C MET A 75 2.92 2.44 -3.77
N PHE A 76 1.96 3.31 -4.12
CA PHE A 76 1.43 3.41 -5.48
C PHE A 76 2.52 3.74 -6.49
N ASP A 77 3.30 4.80 -6.27
CA ASP A 77 4.38 5.19 -7.19
C ASP A 77 5.48 4.12 -7.28
N ALA A 78 5.77 3.42 -6.20
CA ALA A 78 6.77 2.35 -6.18
C ALA A 78 6.32 1.13 -7.01
N VAL A 79 5.06 0.71 -6.87
CA VAL A 79 4.47 -0.36 -7.70
C VAL A 79 4.36 0.09 -9.15
N ASN A 80 3.83 1.29 -9.37
CA ASN A 80 3.59 1.82 -10.71
C ASN A 80 4.88 2.11 -11.49
N SER A 81 5.99 2.42 -10.81
CA SER A 81 7.30 2.52 -11.46
C SER A 81 7.74 1.20 -12.10
N ILE A 82 7.29 0.06 -11.58
CA ILE A 82 7.63 -1.28 -12.07
C ILE A 82 6.59 -1.77 -13.09
N ASP A 83 5.31 -1.58 -12.76
CA ASP A 83 4.17 -1.99 -13.57
C ASP A 83 4.04 -1.12 -14.84
N GLY A 84 4.08 0.19 -14.67
CA GLY A 84 4.05 1.19 -15.74
C GLY A 84 2.67 1.42 -16.38
N THR A 85 1.59 0.86 -15.81
CA THR A 85 0.24 0.95 -16.40
C THR A 85 -0.44 2.29 -16.13
N TYR A 86 -0.15 2.93 -14.99
CA TYR A 86 -0.85 4.13 -14.54
C TYR A 86 0.00 5.39 -14.66
N THR A 87 -0.63 6.55 -14.60
CA THR A 87 0.08 7.82 -14.43
C THR A 87 0.61 7.90 -12.99
N PRO A 88 1.93 8.08 -12.77
CA PRO A 88 2.49 8.27 -11.45
C PRO A 88 1.88 9.48 -10.74
N TYR A 89 1.75 9.41 -9.42
CA TYR A 89 1.38 10.56 -8.60
C TYR A 89 2.52 11.58 -8.55
N LEU A 90 3.74 11.13 -8.26
CA LEU A 90 4.92 11.99 -8.13
C LEU A 90 6.17 11.41 -8.78
N SER A 91 6.42 10.11 -8.62
CA SER A 91 7.70 9.48 -8.98
C SER A 91 7.54 8.33 -9.95
N ASP A 92 8.37 8.34 -11.00
CA ASP A 92 8.61 7.21 -11.89
C ASP A 92 10.08 6.81 -11.83
N VAL A 93 10.37 5.52 -11.57
CA VAL A 93 11.72 4.97 -11.48
C VAL A 93 11.97 4.04 -12.68
N PRO A 94 12.74 4.49 -13.70
CA PRO A 94 12.94 3.74 -14.93
C PRO A 94 13.83 2.50 -14.74
N GLY A 95 13.72 1.54 -15.65
CA GLY A 95 14.61 0.36 -15.71
C GLY A 95 14.30 -0.73 -14.67
N SER A 96 13.10 -0.72 -14.11
CA SER A 96 12.72 -1.50 -12.92
C SER A 96 11.81 -2.70 -13.21
N ARG A 97 11.51 -3.04 -14.47
CA ARG A 97 10.55 -4.10 -14.87
C ARG A 97 10.83 -5.51 -14.32
N ARG A 98 12.04 -5.76 -13.80
CA ARG A 98 12.42 -7.05 -13.19
C ARG A 98 12.38 -7.02 -11.65
N ALA A 99 12.06 -5.89 -11.04
CA ALA A 99 11.90 -5.74 -9.60
C ALA A 99 10.63 -6.45 -9.10
N SER A 100 10.60 -6.76 -7.80
CA SER A 100 9.34 -7.16 -7.14
C SER A 100 8.53 -5.92 -6.76
N GLN A 101 7.27 -5.87 -7.20
CA GLN A 101 6.31 -4.83 -6.82
C GLN A 101 6.02 -4.86 -5.31
N GLU A 102 5.91 -6.05 -4.71
CA GLU A 102 5.70 -6.23 -3.27
C GLU A 102 6.87 -5.67 -2.45
N ALA A 103 8.10 -5.99 -2.84
CA ALA A 103 9.29 -5.48 -2.17
C ALA A 103 9.42 -3.95 -2.30
N ALA A 104 9.01 -3.39 -3.44
CA ALA A 104 8.99 -1.95 -3.67
C ALA A 104 7.94 -1.24 -2.81
N ALA A 105 6.71 -1.76 -2.77
CA ALA A 105 5.64 -1.25 -1.92
C ALA A 105 6.02 -1.31 -0.44
N ALA A 106 6.50 -2.47 0.03
CA ALA A 106 6.90 -2.66 1.42
C ALA A 106 8.01 -1.70 1.84
N LYS A 107 9.05 -1.54 1.00
CA LYS A 107 10.14 -0.62 1.32
C LYS A 107 9.70 0.84 1.31
N ALA A 108 8.83 1.23 0.38
CA ALA A 108 8.28 2.58 0.32
C ALA A 108 7.45 2.90 1.58
N ALA A 109 6.58 1.96 1.99
CA ALA A 109 5.78 2.10 3.20
C ALA A 109 6.67 2.18 4.45
N HIS A 110 7.64 1.26 4.59
CA HIS A 110 8.61 1.25 5.67
C HIS A 110 9.29 2.62 5.84
N ASP A 111 9.87 3.17 4.78
CA ASP A 111 10.67 4.39 4.87
C ASP A 111 9.82 5.62 5.18
N VAL A 112 8.61 5.71 4.60
CA VAL A 112 7.66 6.76 4.95
C VAL A 112 7.26 6.65 6.43
N LEU A 113 6.91 5.46 6.91
CA LEU A 113 6.48 5.28 8.29
C LEU A 113 7.61 5.49 9.30
N VAL A 114 8.84 5.09 9.01
CA VAL A 114 10.02 5.39 9.85
C VAL A 114 10.21 6.90 9.98
N ALA A 115 10.06 7.65 8.89
CA ALA A 115 10.18 9.11 8.93
C ALA A 115 9.06 9.77 9.74
N LEU A 116 7.84 9.24 9.69
CA LEU A 116 6.68 9.79 10.40
C LEU A 116 6.58 9.36 11.88
N TYR A 117 7.04 8.15 12.20
CA TYR A 117 6.92 7.52 13.52
C TYR A 117 8.25 6.86 13.94
N PRO A 118 9.31 7.65 14.17
CA PRO A 118 10.67 7.12 14.38
C PRO A 118 10.79 6.17 15.58
N THR A 119 9.97 6.36 16.63
CA THR A 119 9.96 5.47 17.80
C THR A 119 9.43 4.05 17.52
N ARG A 120 8.94 3.79 16.31
CA ARG A 120 8.40 2.49 15.86
C ARG A 120 9.27 1.80 14.82
N GLN A 121 10.47 2.31 14.55
CA GLN A 121 11.34 1.78 13.51
C GLN A 121 11.55 0.25 13.61
N ASP A 122 11.66 -0.31 14.82
CA ASP A 122 11.91 -1.74 15.00
C ASP A 122 10.69 -2.59 14.61
N VAL A 123 9.49 -2.07 14.83
CA VAL A 123 8.23 -2.69 14.37
C VAL A 123 8.18 -2.68 12.85
N PHE A 124 8.46 -1.54 12.22
CA PHE A 124 8.46 -1.43 10.76
C PHE A 124 9.53 -2.31 10.12
N ALA A 125 10.72 -2.39 10.73
CA ALA A 125 11.79 -3.25 10.25
C ALA A 125 11.39 -4.73 10.27
N ALA A 126 10.72 -5.18 11.34
CA ALA A 126 10.19 -6.55 11.41
C ALA A 126 9.12 -6.81 10.33
N GLU A 127 8.20 -5.88 10.13
CA GLU A 127 7.15 -6.01 9.09
C GLU A 127 7.75 -5.99 7.67
N LEU A 128 8.81 -5.22 7.44
CA LEU A 128 9.56 -5.25 6.18
C LEU A 128 10.24 -6.60 5.96
N ILE A 129 10.82 -7.22 6.99
CA ILE A 129 11.39 -8.56 6.88
C ILE A 129 10.29 -9.56 6.47
N ASN A 130 9.12 -9.48 7.11
CA ASN A 130 7.97 -10.33 6.78
C ASN A 130 7.51 -10.11 5.34
N SER A 131 7.38 -8.87 4.87
CA SER A 131 6.98 -8.57 3.49
C SER A 131 8.00 -9.03 2.43
N LEU A 132 9.25 -9.27 2.82
CA LEU A 132 10.31 -9.72 1.91
C LEU A 132 10.49 -11.24 1.91
N ASP A 133 9.81 -11.96 2.81
CA ASP A 133 9.90 -13.41 2.88
C ASP A 133 9.35 -14.06 1.60
N GLY A 134 10.03 -15.11 1.14
CA GLY A 134 9.70 -15.80 -0.12
C GLY A 134 10.02 -15.03 -1.43
N ILE A 135 10.39 -13.75 -1.38
CA ILE A 135 10.76 -12.98 -2.58
C ILE A 135 12.19 -13.30 -3.01
N ALA A 136 12.37 -13.65 -4.29
CA ALA A 136 13.70 -13.93 -4.86
C ALA A 136 14.69 -12.76 -4.58
N PRO A 137 15.90 -13.02 -4.02
CA PRO A 137 16.78 -11.97 -3.50
C PRO A 137 17.21 -10.89 -4.52
N ASN A 138 17.32 -11.26 -5.81
CA ASN A 138 17.62 -10.30 -6.88
C ASN A 138 16.44 -9.37 -7.18
N ARG A 139 15.20 -9.88 -7.17
CA ARG A 139 13.97 -9.12 -7.35
C ARG A 139 13.68 -8.24 -6.14
N ALA A 140 13.86 -8.78 -4.93
CA ALA A 140 13.74 -8.04 -3.67
C ALA A 140 14.70 -6.84 -3.64
N ARG A 141 16.00 -7.04 -3.90
CA ARG A 141 16.99 -5.94 -3.93
C ARG A 141 16.66 -4.86 -4.95
N GLN A 142 16.11 -5.21 -6.11
CA GLN A 142 15.67 -4.23 -7.10
C GLN A 142 14.43 -3.46 -6.64
N GLY A 143 13.44 -4.16 -6.07
CA GLY A 143 12.22 -3.53 -5.54
C GLY A 143 12.52 -2.58 -4.37
N ILE A 144 13.37 -3.01 -3.43
CA ILE A 144 13.84 -2.18 -2.31
C ILE A 144 14.44 -0.86 -2.81
N ARG A 145 15.28 -0.91 -3.84
CA ARG A 145 15.86 0.33 -4.43
C ARG A 145 14.79 1.26 -5.01
N VAL A 146 13.79 0.70 -5.70
CA VAL A 146 12.66 1.50 -6.23
C VAL A 146 11.89 2.15 -5.08
N GLY A 147 11.52 1.37 -4.06
CA GLY A 147 10.77 1.86 -2.90
C GLY A 147 11.51 2.95 -2.12
N GLN A 148 12.83 2.81 -1.94
CA GLN A 148 13.67 3.84 -1.30
C GLN A 148 13.62 5.17 -2.05
N ILE A 149 13.84 5.14 -3.37
CA ILE A 149 13.83 6.35 -4.21
C ILE A 149 12.47 7.05 -4.15
N VAL A 150 11.38 6.27 -4.22
CA VAL A 150 10.03 6.82 -4.18
C VAL A 150 9.70 7.42 -2.81
N ALA A 151 10.03 6.72 -1.72
CA ALA A 151 9.82 7.24 -0.37
C ALA A 151 10.63 8.52 -0.12
N GLU A 152 11.90 8.55 -0.54
CA GLU A 152 12.76 9.74 -0.42
C GLU A 152 12.15 10.94 -1.14
N LYS A 153 11.72 10.77 -2.40
CA LYS A 153 11.08 11.85 -3.18
C LYS A 153 9.77 12.32 -2.55
N LEU A 154 8.92 11.40 -2.09
CA LEU A 154 7.66 11.74 -1.46
C LEU A 154 7.88 12.50 -0.14
N LEU A 155 8.82 12.05 0.69
CA LEU A 155 9.17 12.72 1.94
C LEU A 155 9.75 14.12 1.67
N ALA A 156 10.62 14.26 0.68
CA ALA A 156 11.20 15.56 0.31
C ALA A 156 10.12 16.55 -0.12
N VAL A 157 9.16 16.14 -0.97
CA VAL A 157 8.06 17.03 -1.41
C VAL A 157 7.06 17.33 -0.29
N ARG A 158 7.06 16.55 0.79
CA ARG A 158 6.21 16.77 1.97
C ARG A 158 6.96 17.37 3.17
N ALA A 159 8.25 17.66 3.05
CA ALA A 159 9.03 18.24 4.15
C ALA A 159 8.49 19.63 4.56
N ASP A 160 8.07 20.42 3.57
CA ASP A 160 7.68 21.82 3.72
C ASP A 160 6.19 22.08 3.40
N ASP A 161 5.32 21.07 3.57
CA ASP A 161 3.87 21.18 3.30
C ASP A 161 3.10 21.94 4.40
N SER A 162 3.80 22.68 5.26
CA SER A 162 3.27 23.42 6.41
C SER A 162 2.55 22.57 7.46
N TRP A 163 2.62 21.24 7.38
CA TRP A 163 1.98 20.36 8.37
C TRP A 163 2.49 20.58 9.80
N ASN A 164 3.79 20.84 9.95
CA ASN A 164 4.42 21.08 11.24
C ASN A 164 4.38 22.56 11.67
N ALA A 165 3.74 23.44 10.90
CA ALA A 165 3.62 24.84 11.25
C ALA A 165 2.68 25.00 12.45
N ALA A 166 3.12 25.70 13.49
CA ALA A 166 2.24 26.06 14.60
C ALA A 166 1.14 27.00 14.09
N PRO A 167 -0.15 26.63 14.19
CA PRO A 167 -1.22 27.54 13.81
C PRO A 167 -1.28 28.72 14.81
N PRO A 168 -1.75 29.90 14.38
CA PRO A 168 -1.99 31.00 15.30
C PRO A 168 -2.99 30.58 16.39
N PRO A 169 -2.87 31.11 17.62
CA PRO A 169 -3.82 30.81 18.68
C PRO A 169 -5.24 31.15 18.23
N TYR A 170 -6.14 30.16 18.28
CA TYR A 170 -7.55 30.40 18.04
C TYR A 170 -8.22 30.88 19.32
N VAL A 171 -8.59 32.16 19.37
CA VAL A 171 -9.28 32.78 20.52
C VAL A 171 -10.79 32.73 20.27
N LEU A 172 -11.52 32.06 21.14
CA LEU A 172 -12.98 31.95 21.06
C LEU A 172 -13.66 33.16 21.71
N PRO A 173 -14.37 34.01 20.96
CA PRO A 173 -15.14 35.10 21.54
C PRO A 173 -16.34 34.53 22.31
N MET A 174 -16.64 35.11 23.47
CA MET A 174 -17.82 34.75 24.29
C MET A 174 -19.13 35.32 23.74
N THR A 175 -19.13 35.94 22.55
CA THR A 175 -20.33 36.53 21.97
C THR A 175 -21.27 35.46 21.40
N PRO A 176 -22.60 35.63 21.51
CA PRO A 176 -23.57 34.69 20.97
C PRO A 176 -23.33 34.38 19.49
N GLY A 177 -23.51 33.11 19.11
CA GLY A 177 -23.31 32.63 17.74
C GLY A 177 -21.92 32.05 17.43
N ASN A 178 -20.93 32.25 18.31
CA ASN A 178 -19.65 31.55 18.20
C ASN A 178 -19.74 30.15 18.81
N TRP A 179 -19.12 29.16 18.15
CA TRP A 179 -18.98 27.82 18.71
C TRP A 179 -18.25 27.87 20.05
N GLN A 180 -18.73 27.07 21.02
CA GLN A 180 -18.09 26.89 22.32
C GLN A 180 -17.85 25.39 22.55
N PRO A 181 -16.72 24.99 23.16
CA PRO A 181 -16.49 23.60 23.54
C PRO A 181 -17.62 23.14 24.46
N ALA A 182 -18.12 21.93 24.22
CA ALA A 182 -19.02 21.30 25.17
C ALA A 182 -18.29 21.09 26.51
N PRO A 183 -18.97 21.22 27.65
CA PRO A 183 -18.42 20.80 28.93
C PRO A 183 -17.91 19.36 28.84
N ALA A 184 -16.79 19.06 29.51
CA ALA A 184 -16.33 17.68 29.61
C ALA A 184 -17.45 16.82 30.24
N PRO A 185 -17.67 15.58 29.76
CA PRO A 185 -18.63 14.70 30.40
C PRO A 185 -18.26 14.56 31.89
N ALA A 186 -19.26 14.62 32.77
CA ALA A 186 -19.05 14.28 34.17
C ALA A 186 -18.43 12.88 34.21
N GLY A 187 -17.23 12.75 34.78
CA GLY A 187 -16.57 11.46 34.88
C GLY A 187 -17.50 10.50 35.63
N PHE A 188 -17.88 9.40 34.98
CA PHE A 188 -18.49 8.28 35.71
C PHE A 188 -17.38 7.66 36.55
N THR A 189 -17.41 7.96 37.86
CA THR A 189 -16.58 7.31 38.89
C THR A 189 -17.04 5.87 39.10
#